data_AF-A0A5E7S1P2-F1
#
_entry.id   AF-A0A5E7S1P2-F1
#
_cell.length_a   1.000
_cell.length_b   1.000
_cell.length_c   1.000
_cell.angle_alpha   90.00
_cell.angle_beta   90.00
_cell.angle_gamma   90.00
#
_symmetry.space_group_name_H-M   'P 1'
#
loop_
_entity.id
_entity.type
_entity.pdbx_description
1 polymer ?
#
loop_
_entity_poly.entity_id
_entity_poly.type
_entity_poly.pdbx_seq_one_letter_code
_entity_poly.pdbx_strand_id
1 'polypeptide(L)' 'MSLAEEQKLQRRKETRLFLFLVVCLFPLLSVAIVGGYGFIIWFLQMIYGPPGPPN' A
#
# COMPACT_ATOMS: atom_id res chain seq x y z
N MET A 1 5.02 -28.02 -28.91
CA MET A 1 5.48 -27.37 -27.67
C MET A 1 4.78 -28.06 -26.51
N SER A 2 5.54 -28.56 -25.52
CA SER A 2 5.01 -29.41 -24.44
C SER A 2 4.22 -28.59 -23.42
N LEU A 3 3.04 -29.07 -23.01
CA LEU A 3 2.17 -28.42 -22.01
C LEU A 3 2.89 -28.12 -20.68
N ALA A 4 3.95 -28.89 -20.36
CA ALA A 4 4.79 -28.68 -19.19
C ALA A 4 5.58 -27.35 -19.25
N GLU A 5 5.97 -26.89 -20.45
CA GLU A 5 6.66 -25.61 -20.64
C GLU A 5 5.69 -24.43 -20.45
N GLU A 6 4.44 -24.55 -20.91
CA GLU A 6 3.40 -23.54 -20.69
C GLU A 6 3.07 -23.36 -19.20
N GLN A 7 2.94 -24.46 -18.45
CA GLN A 7 2.70 -24.42 -17.00
C GLN A 7 3.85 -23.74 -16.23
N LYS A 8 5.11 -24.03 -16.59
CA LYS A 8 6.29 -23.36 -16.00
C LYS A 8 6.30 -21.86 -16.28
N LEU A 9 5.92 -21.45 -17.50
CA LEU A 9 5.86 -20.05 -17.89
C LEU A 9 4.75 -19.29 -17.14
N GLN A 10 3.57 -19.90 -16.97
CA GLN A 10 2.46 -19.32 -16.20
C GLN A 10 2.82 -19.15 -14.71
N ARG A 11 3.37 -20.19 -14.08
CA ARG A 11 3.76 -20.15 -12.66
C ARG A 11 4.79 -19.07 -12.34
N ARG A 12 5.73 -18.81 -13.27
CA ARG A 12 6.70 -17.70 -13.15
C ARG A 12 6.06 -16.32 -13.30
N LYS A 13 5.02 -16.18 -14.13
CA LYS A 13 4.29 -14.92 -14.31
C LYS A 13 3.47 -14.57 -13.06
N GLU A 14 2.76 -15.54 -12.49
CA GLU A 14 1.97 -15.34 -11.26
C GLU A 14 2.84 -14.88 -10.09
N THR A 15 3.99 -15.53 -9.88
CA THR A 15 4.92 -15.16 -8.80
C THR A 15 5.45 -13.72 -8.95
N ARG A 16 5.76 -13.30 -10.19
CA ARG A 16 6.19 -11.91 -10.46
C ARG A 16 5.07 -10.90 -10.21
N LEU A 17 3.83 -11.23 -10.58
CA LEU A 17 2.67 -10.39 -10.34
C LEU A 17 2.40 -10.24 -8.84
N PHE A 18 2.51 -11.34 -8.09
CA PHE A 18 2.39 -11.34 -6.64
C PHE A 18 3.48 -10.50 -5.98
N LEU A 19 4.75 -10.67 -6.41
CA LEU A 19 5.86 -9.86 -5.91
C LEU A 19 5.66 -8.36 -6.22
N PHE A 20 5.20 -8.04 -7.43
CA PHE A 20 4.90 -6.67 -7.83
C PHE A 20 3.78 -6.06 -7.00
N LEU A 21 2.69 -6.81 -6.79
CA LEU A 21 1.61 -6.41 -5.90
C LEU A 21 2.14 -6.16 -4.49
N VAL A 22 2.91 -7.08 -3.92
CA VAL A 22 3.42 -6.87 -2.55
C VAL A 22 4.38 -5.68 -2.47
N VAL A 23 5.29 -5.52 -3.43
CA VAL A 23 6.30 -4.45 -3.39
C VAL A 23 5.74 -3.08 -3.78
N CYS A 24 4.69 -3.00 -4.58
CA CYS A 24 4.09 -1.72 -4.99
C CYS A 24 2.82 -1.41 -4.21
N LEU A 25 1.88 -2.36 -4.12
CA LEU A 25 0.58 -2.15 -3.50
C LEU A 25 0.71 -1.89 -2.01
N PHE A 26 1.49 -2.68 -1.26
CA PHE A 26 1.59 -2.48 0.18
C PHE A 26 2.22 -1.14 0.55
N PRO A 27 3.35 -0.71 -0.05
CA PRO A 27 3.90 0.61 0.22
C PRO A 27 2.96 1.73 -0.18
N LEU A 28 2.29 1.62 -1.33
CA LEU A 28 1.31 2.62 -1.76
C LEU A 28 0.14 2.71 -0.76
N LEU A 29 -0.35 1.57 -0.29
CA LEU A 29 -1.42 1.49 0.71
C LEU A 29 -0.96 2.07 2.05
N SER A 30 0.27 1.81 2.46
CA SER A 30 0.87 2.37 3.67
C SER A 30 0.91 3.90 3.62
N VAL A 31 1.37 4.48 2.51
CA VAL A 31 1.38 5.94 2.31
C VAL A 31 -0.03 6.51 2.30
N ALA A 32 -0.97 5.86 1.60
CA ALA A 32 -2.36 6.32 1.54
C ALA A 32 -3.03 6.32 2.93
N ILE A 33 -2.82 5.27 3.73
CA ILE A 33 -3.42 5.14 5.06
C ILE A 33 -2.74 6.11 6.03
N VAL A 34 -1.42 6.07 6.16
CA VAL A 34 -0.69 6.90 7.14
C VAL A 34 -0.77 8.38 6.76
N GLY A 35 -0.56 8.69 5.48
CA GLY A 35 -0.66 10.04 4.96
C GLY A 35 -2.08 10.58 5.01
N GLY A 36 -3.08 9.77 4.62
CA GLY A 36 -4.49 10.14 4.70
C GLY A 36 -4.94 10.36 6.15
N TYR A 37 -4.55 9.49 7.07
CA TYR A 37 -4.86 9.64 8.48
C TYR A 37 -4.20 10.89 9.09
N GLY A 38 -2.90 11.10 8.83
CA GLY A 38 -2.20 12.30 9.27
C GLY A 38 -2.82 13.59 8.69
N PHE A 39 -3.20 13.55 7.41
CA PHE A 39 -3.89 14.66 6.76
C PHE A 39 -5.26 14.94 7.39
N ILE A 40 -6.05 13.91 7.70
CA ILE A 40 -7.33 14.06 8.39
C ILE A 40 -7.13 14.70 9.76
N ILE A 41 -6.17 14.21 10.56
CA ILE A 41 -5.89 14.78 11.88
C ILE A 41 -5.45 16.24 11.76
N TRP A 42 -4.52 16.55 10.85
CA TRP A 42 -4.07 17.92 10.60
C TRP A 42 -5.23 18.83 10.14
N PHE A 43 -6.08 18.34 9.26
CA PHE A 43 -7.25 19.08 8.79
C PHE A 43 -8.26 19.32 9.91
N LEU A 44 -8.50 18.31 10.76
CA LEU A 44 -9.32 18.46 11.96
C LEU A 44 -8.72 19.48 12.92
N GLN A 45 -7.39 19.53 13.07
CA GLN A 45 -6.72 20.56 13.87
C GLN A 45 -6.93 21.98 13.32
N MET A 46 -7.04 22.15 11.99
CA MET A 46 -7.38 23.46 11.42
C MET A 46 -8.79 23.93 11.77
N ILE A 47 -9.74 23.00 11.95
CA ILE A 47 -11.14 23.31 12.28
C ILE A 47 -11.34 23.46 13.79
N TYR A 48 -10.80 22.53 14.58
CA TYR A 48 -11.05 22.42 16.02
C TYR A 48 -9.95 23.04 16.89
N GLY A 49 -8.86 23.51 16.29
CA GLY A 49 -7.69 24.02 16.98
C GLY A 49 -6.66 22.93 17.32
N PRO A 50 -5.40 23.32 17.59
CA PRO A 50 -4.32 22.38 17.90
C PRO A 50 -4.57 21.64 19.22
N PRO A 51 -4.07 20.39 19.37
CA PRO A 51 -4.14 19.68 20.64
C PRO A 51 -3.41 20.47 21.73
N GLY A 52 -4.09 20.70 22.86
CA GLY A 52 -3.56 21.48 23.98
C GLY A 52 -2.30 20.87 24.60
N PRO A 53 -1.46 21.69 25.27
CA PRO A 53 -0.18 21.23 25.82
C PRO A 53 -0.39 20.13 26.89
N PRO A 54 0.47 19.10 26.92
CA PRO A 54 0.42 18.07 27.93
C PRO A 54 0.78 18.65 29.31
N ASN A 55 -0.01 18.26 30.30
CA ASN A 55 0.07 18.61 31.72
C ASN A 55 1.33 18.06 32.41
#